data_AF-A0A367ZNG2-F1
#
_entry.id   AF-A0A367ZNG2-F1
#
_cell.length_a   1.000
_cell.length_b   1.000
_cell.length_c   1.000
_cell.angle_alpha   90.00
_cell.angle_beta   90.00
_cell.angle_gamma   90.00
#
_symmetry.space_group_name_H-M   'P 1'
#
loop_
_entity.id
_entity.type
_entity.pdbx_description
1 polymer ?
#
loop_
_entity_poly.entity_id
_entity_poly.type
_entity_poly.pdbx_seq_one_letter_code
_entity_poly.pdbx_strand_id
1 'polypeptide(L)'
;MFLKSLNDTQQKLFLGLAQQLIEADARISDQEREMIYALSAEMGQQELIPDPTDDVLRTWFPDHGSRTAIMLELIGLSACDGRVAPEESRLIRRLQKLFAIPDAEMKAYQAWVKKFLTVKNEAAAFFVSSPARRTAQPTPTKATAAARQKTAKTAKTAKTTKTAKSGKTTKTATRARTPKTAPSRQAAARKVASPQKPSSRKAASRTK
;
A
#
# COMPACT_ATOMS: atom_id res chain seq x y z
N MET A 1 5.18 -5.00 -8.07
CA MET A 1 5.93 -6.14 -8.66
C MET A 1 5.30 -7.51 -8.36
N PHE A 2 5.06 -7.85 -7.09
CA PHE A 2 4.56 -9.16 -6.65
C PHE A 2 3.10 -9.11 -6.19
N LEU A 3 2.52 -7.91 -6.10
CA LEU A 3 1.23 -7.67 -5.47
C LEU A 3 0.06 -8.36 -6.17
N LYS A 4 0.16 -8.65 -7.48
CA LYS A 4 -0.85 -9.43 -8.21
C LYS A 4 -0.98 -10.88 -7.74
N SER A 5 0.02 -11.41 -7.05
CA SER A 5 -0.05 -12.75 -6.45
C SER A 5 -0.87 -12.79 -5.16
N LEU A 6 -1.15 -11.62 -4.57
CA LEU A 6 -1.95 -11.49 -3.36
C LEU A 6 -3.44 -11.54 -3.69
N ASN A 7 -4.24 -12.09 -2.79
CA ASN A 7 -5.70 -12.03 -2.89
C ASN A 7 -6.23 -10.63 -2.55
N ASP A 8 -7.50 -10.37 -2.87
CA ASP A 8 -8.15 -9.07 -2.69
C ASP A 8 -7.97 -8.49 -1.27
N THR A 9 -8.15 -9.30 -0.23
CA THR A 9 -8.01 -8.83 1.16
C THR A 9 -6.56 -8.53 1.53
N GLN A 10 -5.62 -9.36 1.09
CA GLN A 10 -4.19 -9.12 1.27
C GLN A 10 -3.74 -7.82 0.58
N GLN A 11 -4.27 -7.52 -0.60
CA GLN A 11 -3.99 -6.26 -1.31
C GLN A 11 -4.50 -5.05 -0.53
N LYS A 12 -5.73 -5.10 0.01
CA LYS A 12 -6.27 -4.02 0.87
C LYS A 12 -5.46 -3.80 2.14
N LEU A 13 -5.03 -4.89 2.78
CA LEU A 13 -4.16 -4.83 3.96
C LEU A 13 -2.78 -4.26 3.61
N PHE A 14 -2.22 -4.65 2.47
CA PHE A 14 -0.97 -4.08 1.98
C PHE A 14 -1.08 -2.56 1.77
N LEU A 15 -2.16 -2.08 1.15
CA LEU A 15 -2.36 -0.64 0.97
C LEU A 15 -2.47 0.11 2.30
N GLY A 16 -3.11 -0.47 3.31
CA GLY A 16 -3.13 0.09 4.67
C GLY A 16 -1.75 0.16 5.30
N LEU A 17 -0.94 -0.89 5.14
CA LEU A 17 0.46 -0.89 5.59
C LEU A 17 1.33 0.12 4.84
N ALA A 18 1.14 0.23 3.52
CA ALA A 18 1.86 1.19 2.68
C ALA A 18 1.52 2.63 3.09
N GLN A 19 0.25 2.92 3.37
CA GLN A 19 -0.18 4.21 3.90
C GLN A 19 0.45 4.48 5.28
N GLN A 20 0.39 3.51 6.20
CA GLN A 20 1.02 3.62 7.51
C GLN A 20 2.54 3.87 7.43
N LEU A 21 3.20 3.28 6.43
CA LEU A 21 4.63 3.45 6.20
C LEU A 21 4.96 4.90 5.84
N ILE A 22 4.32 5.46 4.80
CA ILE A 22 4.60 6.82 4.33
C ILE A 22 4.11 7.92 5.30
N GLU A 23 3.19 7.58 6.21
CA GLU A 23 2.71 8.48 7.25
C GLU A 23 3.58 8.43 8.51
N ALA A 24 4.52 7.49 8.61
CA ALA A 24 5.23 7.16 9.86
C ALA A 24 6.08 8.31 10.40
N ASP A 25 6.66 9.14 9.53
CA ASP A 25 7.50 10.27 9.88
C ASP A 25 6.76 11.63 9.81
N ALA A 26 5.44 11.59 9.58
CA ALA A 26 4.57 12.74 9.35
C ALA A 26 4.98 13.64 8.16
N ARG A 27 5.74 13.12 7.19
CA ARG A 27 6.19 13.85 5.99
C ARG A 27 5.96 13.02 4.74
N ILE A 28 4.78 13.17 4.14
CA ILE A 28 4.46 12.52 2.89
C ILE A 28 4.94 13.36 1.70
N SER A 29 5.91 12.86 0.95
CA SER A 29 6.35 13.41 -0.33
C SER A 29 5.38 13.09 -1.47
N ASP A 30 5.43 13.90 -2.54
CA ASP A 30 4.61 13.65 -3.74
C ASP A 30 4.98 12.31 -4.40
N GLN A 31 6.27 11.95 -4.38
CA GLN A 31 6.78 10.71 -4.96
C GLN A 31 6.23 9.46 -4.24
N GLU A 32 6.08 9.50 -2.92
CA GLU A 32 5.48 8.42 -2.15
C GLU A 32 3.99 8.25 -2.45
N ARG A 33 3.25 9.36 -2.57
CA ARG A 33 1.84 9.31 -2.97
C ARG A 33 1.70 8.70 -4.37
N GLU A 34 2.49 9.18 -5.32
CA GLU A 34 2.51 8.65 -6.68
C GLU A 34 2.84 7.15 -6.69
N MET A 35 3.76 6.70 -5.85
CA MET A 35 4.09 5.28 -5.73
C MET A 35 2.92 4.47 -5.19
N ILE A 36 2.22 4.92 -4.14
CA ILE A 36 1.03 4.22 -3.64
C ILE A 36 -0.07 4.17 -4.70
N TYR A 37 -0.30 5.26 -5.44
CA TYR A 37 -1.26 5.27 -6.54
C TYR A 37 -0.87 4.29 -7.64
N ALA A 38 0.42 4.21 -8.00
CA ALA A 38 0.91 3.26 -8.98
C ALA A 38 0.72 1.80 -8.52
N LEU A 39 1.00 1.51 -7.25
CA LEU A 39 0.81 0.16 -6.67
C LEU A 39 -0.68 -0.22 -6.61
N SER A 40 -1.54 0.72 -6.18
CA SER A 40 -3.00 0.57 -6.20
C SER A 40 -3.52 0.26 -7.60
N ALA A 41 -3.05 1.01 -8.61
CA ALA A 41 -3.40 0.79 -10.00
C ALA A 41 -2.87 -0.55 -10.54
N GLU A 42 -1.65 -0.97 -10.17
CA GLU A 42 -1.06 -2.26 -10.55
C GLU A 42 -1.94 -3.44 -10.08
N MET A 43 -2.46 -3.35 -8.85
CA MET A 43 -3.34 -4.37 -8.26
C MET A 43 -4.79 -4.29 -8.78
N GLY A 44 -5.21 -3.13 -9.31
CA GLY A 44 -6.63 -2.86 -9.55
C GLY A 44 -7.44 -2.71 -8.26
N GLN A 45 -6.77 -2.32 -7.16
CA GLN A 45 -7.36 -2.21 -5.83
C GLN A 45 -7.25 -0.77 -5.32
N GLN A 46 -8.39 -0.13 -5.04
CA GLN A 46 -8.44 1.23 -4.49
C GLN A 46 -8.82 1.25 -3.01
N GLU A 47 -9.42 0.17 -2.50
CA GLU A 47 -9.79 0.08 -1.10
C GLU A 47 -8.57 -0.31 -0.25
N LEU A 48 -8.48 0.23 0.96
CA LEU A 48 -7.46 -0.13 1.93
C LEU A 48 -8.10 -0.44 3.27
N ILE A 49 -7.46 -1.29 4.05
CA ILE A 49 -7.83 -1.57 5.44
C ILE A 49 -6.80 -0.85 6.32
N PRO A 50 -7.15 0.28 6.97
CA PRO A 50 -6.19 1.05 7.75
C PRO A 50 -5.83 0.33 9.05
N ASP A 51 -4.62 0.61 9.55
CA ASP A 51 -4.10 0.16 10.84
C ASP A 51 -4.39 -1.32 11.19
N PRO A 52 -4.03 -2.28 10.31
CA PRO A 52 -4.31 -3.68 10.58
C PRO A 52 -3.54 -4.17 11.82
N THR A 53 -4.25 -4.89 12.69
CA THR A 53 -3.65 -5.48 13.88
C THR A 53 -2.72 -6.64 13.52
N ASP A 54 -1.77 -6.94 14.40
CA ASP A 54 -0.82 -8.04 14.22
C ASP A 54 -1.52 -9.39 13.99
N ASP A 55 -2.65 -9.65 14.67
CA ASP A 55 -3.44 -10.88 14.51
C ASP A 55 -4.11 -10.97 13.13
N VAL A 56 -4.64 -9.84 12.63
CA VAL A 56 -5.22 -9.76 11.28
C VAL A 56 -4.13 -10.05 10.24
N LEU A 57 -2.95 -9.45 10.41
CA LEU A 57 -1.82 -9.67 9.51
C LEU A 57 -1.34 -11.13 9.53
N ARG A 58 -1.23 -11.77 10.70
CA ARG A 58 -0.88 -13.20 10.79
C ARG A 58 -1.89 -14.09 10.09
N THR A 59 -3.17 -13.76 10.23
CA THR A 59 -4.28 -14.54 9.66
C THR A 59 -4.28 -14.45 8.13
N TRP A 60 -4.08 -13.25 7.59
CA TRP A 60 -4.18 -13.01 6.15
C TRP A 60 -2.88 -13.20 5.38
N PHE A 61 -1.73 -13.25 6.05
CA PHE A 61 -0.43 -13.60 5.43
C PHE A 61 0.14 -14.89 6.06
N PRO A 62 -0.50 -16.06 5.83
CA PRO A 62 -0.11 -17.31 6.48
C PRO A 62 1.16 -17.92 5.87
N ASP A 63 1.38 -17.73 4.58
CA ASP A 63 2.45 -18.36 3.81
C ASP A 63 3.67 -17.46 3.62
N HIS A 64 4.81 -18.08 3.32
CA HIS A 64 6.07 -17.37 3.09
C HIS A 64 6.03 -16.48 1.85
N GLY A 65 5.33 -16.89 0.79
CA GLY A 65 5.26 -16.14 -0.47
C GLY A 65 4.57 -14.80 -0.30
N SER A 66 3.39 -14.79 0.32
CA SER A 66 2.62 -13.55 0.57
C SER A 66 3.37 -12.59 1.51
N ARG A 67 4.04 -13.11 2.55
CA ARG A 67 4.92 -12.32 3.43
C ARG A 67 6.10 -11.72 2.67
N THR A 68 6.75 -12.50 1.82
CA THR A 68 7.88 -12.04 1.01
C THR A 68 7.45 -10.94 0.07
N ALA A 69 6.32 -11.12 -0.62
CA ALA A 69 5.76 -10.13 -1.53
C ALA A 69 5.55 -8.79 -0.83
N ILE A 70 4.83 -8.75 0.30
CA ILE A 70 4.59 -7.48 1.01
C ILE A 70 5.88 -6.85 1.55
N MET A 71 6.83 -7.66 2.03
CA MET A 71 8.07 -7.13 2.59
C MET A 71 8.95 -6.50 1.51
N LEU A 72 9.08 -7.13 0.34
CA LEU A 72 9.83 -6.55 -0.78
C LEU A 72 9.24 -5.23 -1.25
N GLU A 73 7.91 -5.16 -1.35
CA GLU A 73 7.20 -3.97 -1.82
C GLU A 73 7.27 -2.82 -0.81
N LEU A 74 7.10 -3.10 0.49
CA LEU A 74 7.24 -2.07 1.53
C LEU A 74 8.68 -1.55 1.65
N ILE A 75 9.68 -2.42 1.54
CA ILE A 75 11.09 -1.99 1.50
C ILE A 75 11.33 -1.11 0.27
N GLY A 76 10.79 -1.50 -0.89
CA GLY A 76 10.88 -0.72 -2.13
C GLY A 76 10.23 0.65 -2.02
N LEU A 77 9.06 0.73 -1.35
CA LEU A 77 8.35 1.97 -1.08
C LEU A 77 9.16 2.89 -0.16
N SER A 78 9.65 2.39 0.98
CA SER A 78 10.47 3.20 1.92
C SER A 78 11.79 3.72 1.32
N ALA A 79 12.27 3.11 0.24
CA ALA A 79 13.52 3.50 -0.41
C ALA A 79 13.30 4.37 -1.66
N CYS A 80 12.06 4.74 -1.98
CA CYS A 80 11.74 5.36 -3.27
C CYS A 80 12.30 6.78 -3.42
N ASP A 81 12.37 7.55 -2.34
CA ASP A 81 12.92 8.90 -2.27
C ASP A 81 14.44 8.91 -1.94
N GLY A 82 15.03 7.73 -1.76
CA GLY A 82 16.44 7.53 -1.41
C GLY A 82 16.78 7.68 0.07
N ARG A 83 15.80 7.84 0.96
CA ARG A 83 16.03 7.98 2.42
C ARG A 83 14.96 7.24 3.23
N VAL A 84 15.38 6.18 3.90
CA VAL A 84 14.49 5.49 4.86
C VAL A 84 14.53 6.19 6.22
N ALA A 85 13.39 6.69 6.69
CA ALA A 85 13.27 7.30 8.01
C ALA A 85 13.37 6.26 9.14
N PRO A 86 13.82 6.66 10.36
CA PRO A 86 13.84 5.77 11.51
C PRO A 86 12.48 5.15 11.85
N GLU A 87 11.40 5.90 11.64
CA GLU A 87 10.00 5.55 11.89
C GLU A 87 9.52 4.47 10.91
N GLU A 88 9.77 4.64 9.62
CA GLU A 88 9.52 3.61 8.59
C GLU A 88 10.28 2.32 8.90
N SER A 89 11.55 2.46 9.29
CA SER A 89 12.38 1.32 9.71
C SER A 89 11.80 0.59 10.92
N ARG A 90 11.08 1.28 11.82
CA ARG A 90 10.39 0.62 12.95
C ARG A 90 9.22 -0.21 12.45
N LEU A 91 8.43 0.27 11.48
CA LEU A 91 7.34 -0.50 10.88
C LEU A 91 7.87 -1.77 10.20
N ILE A 92 8.91 -1.65 9.37
CA ILE A 92 9.54 -2.78 8.69
C ILE A 92 10.09 -3.80 9.71
N ARG A 93 10.76 -3.34 10.77
CA ARG A 93 11.26 -4.24 11.85
C ARG A 93 10.13 -4.90 12.65
N ARG A 94 9.01 -4.21 12.88
CA ARG A 94 7.82 -4.81 13.52
C ARG A 94 7.32 -5.97 12.66
N LEU A 95 7.14 -5.74 11.35
CA LEU A 95 6.66 -6.76 10.43
C LEU A 95 7.63 -7.93 10.28
N GLN A 96 8.95 -7.66 10.27
CA GLN A 96 9.97 -8.72 10.30
C GLN A 96 9.77 -9.68 11.47
N LYS A 97 9.60 -9.13 12.68
CA LYS A 97 9.38 -9.92 13.91
C LYS A 97 8.04 -10.63 13.87
N LEU A 98 7.00 -9.94 13.39
CA LEU A 98 5.64 -10.49 13.26
C LEU A 98 5.64 -11.75 12.39
N PHE A 99 6.30 -11.69 11.25
CA PHE A 99 6.38 -12.77 10.28
C PHE A 99 7.49 -13.78 10.55
N ALA A 100 8.25 -13.59 11.63
CA ALA A 100 9.38 -14.41 12.02
C ALA A 100 10.44 -14.57 10.90
N ILE A 101 10.72 -13.48 10.17
CA ILE A 101 11.69 -13.46 9.08
C ILE A 101 13.11 -13.31 9.67
N PRO A 102 14.01 -14.28 9.46
CA PRO A 102 15.39 -14.21 9.94
C PRO A 102 16.14 -12.98 9.41
N ASP A 103 17.08 -12.45 10.19
CA ASP A 103 17.87 -11.28 9.80
C ASP A 103 18.66 -11.46 8.51
N ALA A 104 19.14 -12.69 8.25
CA ALA A 104 19.86 -13.01 7.01
C ALA A 104 18.94 -12.88 5.78
N GLU A 105 17.69 -13.33 5.90
CA GLU A 105 16.69 -13.23 4.84
C GLU A 105 16.24 -11.78 4.64
N MET A 106 16.03 -11.03 5.71
CA MET A 106 15.73 -9.60 5.64
C MET A 106 16.85 -8.81 4.92
N LYS A 107 18.12 -9.10 5.23
CA LYS A 107 19.26 -8.50 4.53
C LYS A 107 19.26 -8.85 3.04
N ALA A 108 18.88 -10.07 2.68
CA ALA A 108 18.75 -10.48 1.28
C ALA A 108 17.63 -9.69 0.57
N TYR A 109 16.49 -9.47 1.23
CA TYR A 109 15.40 -8.63 0.69
C TYR A 109 15.86 -7.21 0.42
N GLN A 110 16.52 -6.58 1.38
CA GLN A 110 17.04 -5.21 1.23
C GLN A 110 18.08 -5.11 0.10
N ALA A 111 19.00 -6.08 0.02
CA ALA A 111 20.01 -6.12 -1.03
C ALA A 111 19.38 -6.30 -2.42
N TRP A 112 18.37 -7.17 -2.53
CA TRP A 112 17.65 -7.39 -3.77
C TRP A 112 16.87 -6.14 -4.20
N VAL A 113 16.12 -5.51 -3.30
CA VAL A 113 15.36 -4.28 -3.59
C VAL A 113 16.30 -3.16 -4.04
N LYS A 114 17.44 -2.99 -3.36
CA LYS A 114 18.45 -2.01 -3.76
C LYS A 114 18.95 -2.24 -5.18
N LYS A 115 19.27 -3.49 -5.52
CA LYS A 115 19.67 -3.86 -6.88
C LYS A 115 18.56 -3.59 -7.90
N PHE A 116 17.33 -3.99 -7.57
CA PHE A 116 16.16 -3.78 -8.41
C PHE A 116 15.94 -2.28 -8.71
N LEU A 117 15.96 -1.42 -7.68
CA LEU A 117 15.81 0.02 -7.85
C LEU A 117 16.96 0.63 -8.68
N THR A 118 18.18 0.15 -8.50
CA THR A 118 19.33 0.57 -9.31
C THR A 118 19.09 0.30 -10.80
N VAL A 119 18.72 -0.93 -11.15
CA VAL A 119 18.42 -1.32 -12.55
C VAL A 119 17.21 -0.56 -13.09
N LYS A 120 16.17 -0.36 -12.27
CA LYS A 120 15.00 0.44 -12.66
C LYS A 120 15.39 1.87 -13.02
N ASN A 121 16.27 2.49 -12.24
CA ASN A 121 16.73 3.86 -12.47
C ASN A 121 17.66 3.95 -13.70
N GLU A 122 18.54 2.97 -13.91
CA GLU A 122 19.32 2.84 -15.14
C GLU A 122 18.39 2.72 -16.37
N ALA A 123 17.33 1.90 -16.28
CA ALA A 123 16.34 1.75 -17.33
C ALA A 123 15.60 3.08 -17.61
N ALA A 124 15.22 3.82 -16.58
CA ALA A 124 14.55 5.11 -16.71
C ALA A 124 15.41 6.14 -17.47
N ALA A 125 16.74 6.09 -17.32
CA ALA A 125 17.65 7.00 -18.03
C ALA A 125 17.55 6.87 -19.56
N PHE A 126 17.24 5.69 -20.10
CA PHE A 126 17.03 5.53 -21.56
C PHE A 126 15.83 6.34 -22.07
N PHE A 127 14.83 6.59 -21.24
CA PHE A 127 13.62 7.33 -21.62
C PHE A 127 13.77 8.85 -21.45
N VAL A 128 14.64 9.30 -20.53
CA VAL A 128 14.93 10.74 -20.33
C VAL A 128 15.98 11.25 -21.33
N SER A 129 16.86 10.37 -21.82
CA SER A 129 18.00 10.74 -22.67
C SER A 129 17.68 10.89 -24.17
N SER A 130 16.41 11.04 -24.59
CA SER A 130 16.11 11.27 -26.01
C SER A 130 16.45 12.72 -26.38
N PRO A 131 17.53 12.99 -27.13
CA PRO A 131 17.81 14.35 -27.55
C PRO A 131 16.85 14.66 -28.71
N ALA A 132 15.92 15.59 -28.48
CA ALA A 132 15.34 16.40 -29.52
C ALA A 132 14.68 15.65 -30.70
N ARG A 133 13.40 15.34 -30.56
CA ARG A 133 12.46 15.72 -31.63
C ARG A 133 12.27 17.24 -31.54
N ARG A 134 13.33 18.00 -31.85
CA ARG A 134 13.23 19.42 -32.23
C ARG A 134 12.46 19.39 -33.54
N THR A 135 11.14 19.40 -33.46
CA THR A 135 10.35 19.96 -34.55
C THR A 135 10.88 21.38 -34.69
N ALA A 136 11.63 21.62 -35.76
CA ALA A 136 11.85 22.95 -36.26
C ALA A 136 10.45 23.58 -36.34
N GLN A 137 10.14 24.49 -35.41
CA GLN A 137 9.06 25.43 -35.63
C GLN A 137 9.45 26.18 -36.91
N PRO A 138 8.66 26.11 -37.99
CA PRO A 138 8.85 27.06 -39.07
C PRO A 138 8.63 28.43 -38.45
N THR A 139 9.67 29.26 -38.49
CA THR A 139 9.58 30.68 -38.14
C THR A 139 8.39 31.29 -38.89
N PRO A 140 7.46 31.98 -38.21
CA PRO A 140 6.41 32.68 -38.92
C PRO A 140 7.04 33.82 -39.72
N THR A 141 7.10 33.65 -41.05
CA THR A 141 7.38 34.72 -41.98
C THR A 141 6.33 35.82 -41.77
N LYS A 142 6.77 37.09 -41.81
CA LYS A 142 6.01 38.33 -41.54
C LYS A 142 4.72 38.58 -42.36
N ALA A 143 4.17 37.59 -43.07
CA ALA A 143 3.04 37.77 -43.98
C ALA A 143 1.64 37.54 -43.36
N THR A 144 1.52 37.03 -42.12
CA THR A 144 0.21 36.60 -41.58
C THR A 144 -0.24 37.38 -40.35
N ALA A 145 -0.08 38.71 -40.36
CA ALA A 145 -0.62 39.60 -39.32
C ALA A 145 -1.91 40.36 -39.75
N ALA A 146 -2.39 40.18 -40.99
CA ALA A 146 -3.44 41.04 -41.55
C ALA A 146 -4.88 40.49 -41.52
N ALA A 147 -5.13 39.26 -41.01
CA ALA A 147 -6.44 38.61 -41.19
C ALA A 147 -7.22 38.31 -39.90
N ARG A 148 -6.94 38.98 -38.78
CA ARG A 148 -7.59 38.69 -37.48
C ARG A 148 -8.37 39.84 -36.85
N GLN A 149 -8.74 40.85 -37.64
CA GLN A 149 -9.70 41.87 -37.24
C GLN A 149 -10.86 41.91 -38.24
N LYS A 150 -11.86 41.04 -38.05
CA LYS A 150 -13.22 41.15 -38.62
C LYS A 150 -14.00 39.87 -38.30
N THR A 151 -14.56 39.77 -37.08
CA THR A 151 -15.78 39.00 -36.76
C THR A 151 -16.08 39.13 -35.26
N ALA A 152 -16.41 40.33 -34.82
CA ALA A 152 -17.05 40.55 -33.52
C ALA A 152 -18.25 41.46 -33.73
N LYS A 153 -19.31 40.91 -34.31
CA LYS A 153 -20.66 41.47 -34.28
C LYS A 153 -21.64 40.33 -34.59
N THR A 154 -22.82 40.42 -33.97
CA THR A 154 -24.00 39.55 -34.10
C THR A 154 -23.97 38.20 -33.39
N ALA A 155 -24.53 38.15 -32.18
CA ALA A 155 -25.61 37.23 -31.82
C ALA A 155 -26.17 37.59 -30.43
N LYS A 156 -27.20 38.43 -30.42
CA LYS A 156 -28.19 38.54 -29.34
C LYS A 156 -29.08 37.29 -29.36
N THR A 157 -29.69 37.02 -28.20
CA THR A 157 -31.00 36.37 -27.98
C THR A 157 -31.19 34.88 -28.29
N ALA A 158 -31.34 34.07 -27.22
CA ALA A 158 -32.42 33.08 -27.02
C ALA A 158 -32.26 32.48 -25.60
N LYS A 159 -33.13 32.82 -24.65
CA LYS A 159 -34.35 32.10 -24.24
C LYS A 159 -34.11 30.74 -23.55
N THR A 160 -34.35 30.76 -22.22
CA THR A 160 -35.17 29.82 -21.44
C THR A 160 -35.30 28.38 -21.91
N THR A 161 -34.85 27.44 -21.07
CA THR A 161 -35.65 26.30 -20.62
C THR A 161 -35.14 25.80 -19.26
N LYS A 162 -36.03 25.87 -18.28
CA LYS A 162 -35.88 25.35 -16.92
C LYS A 162 -36.45 23.93 -16.94
N THR A 163 -35.63 22.91 -16.74
CA THR A 163 -36.10 21.53 -16.56
C THR A 163 -35.58 21.01 -15.23
N ALA A 164 -36.41 21.18 -14.20
CA ALA A 164 -36.26 20.49 -12.94
C ALA A 164 -36.87 19.09 -13.07
N LYS A 165 -36.09 18.04 -12.84
CA LYS A 165 -36.65 16.70 -12.60
C LYS A 165 -35.73 15.83 -11.75
N SER A 166 -36.29 15.48 -10.59
CA SER A 166 -36.23 14.17 -9.93
C SER A 166 -34.96 13.74 -9.19
N GLY A 167 -35.16 13.41 -7.91
CA GLY A 167 -34.23 12.71 -7.03
C GLY A 167 -34.75 12.66 -5.58
N LYS A 168 -36.00 12.22 -5.38
CA LYS A 168 -36.35 11.00 -4.64
C LYS A 168 -35.78 10.96 -3.20
N THR A 169 -36.59 11.46 -2.28
CA THR A 169 -36.50 11.21 -0.84
C THR A 169 -36.80 9.75 -0.55
N THR A 170 -35.91 9.08 0.19
CA THR A 170 -36.25 7.84 0.92
C THR A 170 -36.11 8.11 2.40
N LYS A 171 -37.28 8.10 3.07
CA LYS A 171 -37.41 7.98 4.51
C LYS A 171 -37.02 6.56 4.90
N THR A 172 -36.03 6.38 5.77
CA THR A 172 -35.93 5.14 6.56
C THR A 172 -36.17 5.49 8.01
N ALA A 173 -37.34 5.06 8.47
CA ALA A 173 -37.82 5.26 9.82
C ALA A 173 -37.09 4.34 10.81
N THR A 174 -36.63 4.96 11.88
CA THR A 174 -36.33 4.39 13.19
C THR A 174 -37.45 3.45 13.67
N ARG A 175 -37.14 2.21 14.03
CA ARG A 175 -37.87 1.52 15.10
C ARG A 175 -37.02 0.45 15.79
N ALA A 176 -36.77 0.71 17.06
CA ALA A 176 -36.21 -0.20 18.04
C ALA A 176 -37.08 -1.45 18.24
N ARG A 177 -36.43 -2.59 18.56
CA ARG A 177 -36.93 -3.56 19.52
C ARG A 177 -35.86 -4.58 19.93
N THR A 178 -35.38 -4.42 21.16
CA THR A 178 -34.80 -5.47 22.03
C THR A 178 -35.82 -6.57 22.33
N PRO A 179 -35.35 -7.80 22.59
CA PRO A 179 -35.47 -8.39 23.94
C PRO A 179 -34.13 -9.02 24.39
N LYS A 180 -33.56 -8.68 25.55
CA LYS A 180 -33.88 -9.09 26.94
C LYS A 180 -33.84 -10.62 27.17
N THR A 181 -33.09 -10.99 28.22
CA THR A 181 -33.05 -12.27 29.00
C THR A 181 -31.91 -13.23 28.59
N ALA A 182 -30.70 -13.18 29.18
CA ALA A 182 -30.24 -13.56 30.54
C ALA A 182 -29.77 -15.05 30.62
N PRO A 183 -28.90 -15.40 31.58
CA PRO A 183 -27.80 -16.36 31.39
C PRO A 183 -28.10 -17.77 31.94
N SER A 184 -27.33 -18.77 31.51
CA SER A 184 -27.22 -20.04 32.24
C SER A 184 -25.77 -20.48 32.41
N ARG A 185 -25.44 -20.73 33.67
CA ARG A 185 -24.21 -21.31 34.22
C ARG A 185 -24.19 -22.81 33.94
N GLN A 186 -22.99 -23.35 33.69
CA GLN A 186 -22.42 -24.59 34.25
C GLN A 186 -21.00 -24.70 33.68
N ALA A 187 -19.89 -24.53 34.40
CA ALA A 187 -19.43 -25.12 35.67
C ALA A 187 -19.36 -26.66 35.65
N ALA A 188 -18.24 -27.18 35.12
CA ALA A 188 -17.56 -28.41 35.58
C ALA A 188 -16.15 -28.41 34.95
N ALA A 189 -15.10 -28.07 35.67
CA ALA A 189 -14.38 -28.88 36.66
C ALA A 189 -13.41 -29.93 36.05
N ARG A 190 -12.12 -29.70 36.35
CA ARG A 190 -11.07 -30.68 36.71
C ARG A 190 -10.46 -31.59 35.64
N LYS A 191 -9.17 -31.34 35.35
CA LYS A 191 -7.99 -32.12 35.81
C LYS A 191 -6.77 -31.54 35.08
N VAL A 192 -5.90 -30.76 35.72
CA VAL A 192 -4.74 -31.19 36.53
C VAL A 192 -3.98 -32.36 35.89
N ALA A 193 -3.00 -32.05 35.05
CA ALA A 193 -1.83 -32.89 34.84
C ALA A 193 -0.59 -31.99 35.01
N SER A 194 0.06 -32.13 36.16
CA SER A 194 1.33 -31.50 36.48
C SER A 194 2.49 -32.18 35.73
N PRO A 195 3.61 -31.46 35.55
CA PRO A 195 4.71 -31.85 34.67
C PRO A 195 5.58 -32.95 35.29
N GLN A 196 5.97 -33.93 34.46
CA GLN A 196 7.08 -34.83 34.80
C GLN A 196 8.40 -34.06 34.76
N LYS A 197 9.11 -34.18 35.89
CA LYS A 197 10.46 -33.67 36.18
C LYS A 197 11.54 -34.21 35.23
N PRO A 198 12.72 -33.56 35.20
CA PRO A 198 13.78 -33.80 34.23
C PRO A 198 14.60 -35.04 34.60
N SER A 199 14.96 -35.84 33.60
CA SER A 199 15.97 -36.89 33.75
C SER A 199 17.35 -36.28 33.58
N SER A 200 18.04 -36.17 34.72
CA SER A 200 19.48 -36.06 34.82
C SER A 200 20.15 -37.26 34.16
N ARG A 201 21.04 -37.04 33.17
CA ARG A 201 22.12 -38.00 32.91
C ARG A 201 23.48 -37.33 32.93
N LYS A 202 24.30 -37.96 33.76
CA LYS A 202 25.61 -37.60 34.28
C LYS A 202 26.71 -37.84 33.25
N ALA A 203 27.72 -37.00 33.37
CA ALA A 203 29.12 -37.09 32.92
C ALA A 203 29.74 -38.47 32.58
N ALA A 204 30.61 -38.46 31.58
CA ALA A 204 31.95 -39.07 31.56
C ALA A 204 32.77 -38.34 30.47
N SER A 205 33.79 -37.51 30.77
CA SER A 205 35.21 -37.85 30.96
C SER A 205 35.69 -38.96 30.01
N ARG A 206 36.63 -38.70 29.09
CA ARG A 206 38.07 -39.11 29.08
C ARG A 206 38.37 -39.43 27.60
N THR A 207 39.53 -39.23 26.97
CA THR A 207 40.88 -38.76 27.31
C THR A 207 41.57 -38.42 25.97
N LYS A 208 42.64 -37.60 26.05
CA LYS A 208 43.83 -37.51 25.17
C LYS A 208 43.83 -38.21 23.81
#